data_AF-A0A2U2DV13-F1
#
_entry.id   AF-A0A2U2DV13-F1
#
_cell.length_a   1.000
_cell.length_b   1.000
_cell.length_c   1.000
_cell.angle_alpha   90.00
_cell.angle_beta   90.00
_cell.angle_gamma   90.00
#
_symmetry.space_group_name_H-M   'P 1'
#
loop_
_entity.id
_entity.type
_entity.pdbx_description
1 polymer ?
#
loop_
_entity_poly.entity_id
_entity_poly.type
_entity_poly.pdbx_seq_one_letter_code
_entity_poly.pdbx_strand_id
1 'polypeptide(L)' 'MMGTHGEFFGEPRRAEWDGGVYLVRDVWFRPKPRQYAHTFIRCEYATKDEAGNQVWHECAEGVLFADIQPFEKVAA' A
#
# COMPACT_ATOMS: atom_id res chain seq x y z
N MET A 1 -26.64 12.88 0.34
CA MET A 1 -25.15 12.83 0.33
C MET A 1 -24.73 11.83 -0.72
N MET A 2 -24.11 12.27 -1.82
CA MET A 2 -23.58 11.37 -2.85
C MET A 2 -22.34 10.68 -2.29
N GLY A 3 -22.43 9.36 -2.09
CA GLY A 3 -21.28 8.56 -1.67
C GLY A 3 -20.15 8.71 -2.67
N THR A 4 -18.96 9.07 -2.18
CA THR A 4 -17.76 9.24 -2.99
C THR A 4 -17.41 7.91 -3.65
N HIS A 5 -17.50 7.91 -4.97
CA HIS A 5 -17.01 6.85 -5.83
C HIS A 5 -15.51 7.07 -6.00
N GLY A 6 -14.69 6.04 -5.82
CA GLY A 6 -13.25 6.21 -5.91
C GLY A 6 -12.47 5.10 -5.22
N GLU A 7 -11.16 5.32 -5.14
CA GLU A 7 -10.23 4.43 -4.46
C GLU A 7 -10.51 4.41 -2.95
N PHE A 8 -10.44 3.21 -2.39
CA PHE A 8 -10.52 2.92 -0.97
C PHE A 8 -9.22 2.22 -0.58
N PHE A 9 -8.46 2.83 0.32
CA PHE A 9 -7.20 2.29 0.82
C PHE A 9 -7.49 1.36 1.99
N GLY A 10 -7.06 0.10 1.85
CA GLY A 10 -7.11 -0.88 2.95
C GLY A 10 -6.14 -0.50 4.08
N GLU A 11 -6.32 -1.14 5.23
CA GLU A 11 -5.42 -0.95 6.36
C GLU A 11 -3.98 -1.38 5.99
N PRO A 12 -2.97 -0.54 6.25
CA PRO A 12 -1.58 -0.91 6.07
C PRO A 12 -1.19 -2.14 6.89
N ARG A 13 -0.56 -3.11 6.23
CA ARG A 13 0.02 -4.30 6.86
C ARG A 13 1.54 -4.12 6.96
N ARG A 14 2.08 -4.49 8.11
CA ARG A 14 3.52 -4.42 8.42
C ARG A 14 4.17 -5.79 8.30
N ALA A 15 5.30 -5.87 7.62
CA ALA A 15 6.13 -7.07 7.51
C ALA A 15 7.59 -6.72 7.83
N GLU A 16 8.27 -7.58 8.58
CA GLU A 16 9.71 -7.49 8.81
C GLU A 16 10.42 -8.53 7.93
N TRP A 17 11.44 -8.10 7.19
CA TRP A 17 12.21 -8.96 6.31
C TRP A 17 13.63 -8.41 6.12
N ASP A 18 14.64 -9.26 6.29
CA ASP A 18 16.07 -8.92 6.10
C ASP A 18 16.52 -7.59 6.77
N GLY A 19 16.11 -7.36 8.02
CA GLY A 19 16.45 -6.13 8.75
C GLY A 19 15.72 -4.87 8.26
N GLY A 20 14.72 -5.01 7.40
CA GLY A 20 13.82 -3.95 6.95
C GLY A 20 12.38 -4.15 7.46
N VAL A 21 11.68 -3.04 7.69
CA VAL A 21 10.25 -2.99 7.90
C VAL A 21 9.61 -2.53 6.60
N TYR A 22 8.65 -3.29 6.10
CA TYR A 22 7.88 -3.01 4.90
C TYR A 22 6.43 -2.76 5.29
N LEU A 23 5.85 -1.68 4.76
CA LEU A 23 4.44 -1.37 4.89
C LEU A 23 3.77 -1.53 3.53
N VAL A 24 2.72 -2.35 3.48
CA VAL A 24 1.98 -2.65 2.24
C VAL A 24 0.50 -2.46 2.49
N ARG A 25 -0.24 -1.89 1.54
CA ARG A 25 -1.70 -1.79 1.59
C ARG A 25 -2.32 -2.25 0.28
N ASP A 26 -3.57 -2.67 0.37
CA ASP A 26 -4.39 -2.94 -0.82
C ASP A 26 -5.16 -1.67 -1.20
N VAL A 27 -5.30 -1.43 -2.50
CA VAL A 27 -6.16 -0.38 -3.04
C VAL A 27 -7.35 -1.03 -3.71
N TRP A 28 -8.54 -0.67 -3.24
CA TRP A 28 -9.80 -1.21 -3.71
C TRP A 28 -10.59 -0.12 -4.43
N PHE A 29 -11.32 -0.50 -5.47
CA PHE A 29 -12.32 0.37 -6.06
C PHE A 29 -13.60 0.24 -5.26
N ARG A 30 -14.10 1.36 -4.71
CA ARG A 30 -15.45 1.40 -4.15
C ARG A 30 -16.44 1.63 -5.29
N PRO A 31 -17.25 0.62 -5.63
CA PRO A 31 -18.12 0.73 -6.77
C PRO A 31 -19.34 1.61 -6.45
N LYS A 32 -20.12 1.93 -7.49
CA LYS A 32 -21.36 2.72 -7.33
C LYS A 32 -22.35 2.02 -6.39
N PRO A 33 -23.28 2.74 -5.72
CA PRO A 33 -24.28 2.18 -4.80
C PRO A 33 -25.15 1.02 -5.33
N ARG A 34 -25.05 0.65 -6.61
CA ARG A 34 -25.76 -0.46 -7.27
C ARG A 34 -24.85 -1.63 -7.67
N GLN A 35 -23.59 -1.58 -7.30
CA GLN A 35 -22.59 -2.62 -7.52
C GLN A 35 -22.14 -3.12 -6.14
N TYR A 36 -22.15 -4.43 -5.95
CA TYR A 36 -22.19 -5.02 -4.61
C TYR A 36 -20.83 -5.41 -4.03
N ALA A 37 -19.74 -5.35 -4.81
CA ALA A 37 -18.43 -5.82 -4.38
C ALA A 37 -17.33 -4.78 -4.64
N HIS A 38 -16.50 -4.54 -3.62
CA HIS A 38 -15.23 -3.85 -3.80
C HIS A 38 -14.35 -4.66 -4.74
N THR A 39 -13.79 -4.01 -5.75
CA THR A 39 -12.86 -4.66 -6.69
C THR A 39 -11.44 -4.35 -6.26
N PHE A 40 -10.61 -5.36 -6.08
CA PHE A 40 -9.18 -5.15 -5.89
C PHE A 40 -8.58 -4.49 -7.13
N ILE A 41 -7.81 -3.41 -6.96
CA ILE A 41 -7.15 -2.70 -8.07
C ILE A 41 -5.67 -3.05 -8.11
N ARG A 42 -4.95 -2.75 -7.02
CA ARG A 42 -3.50 -2.88 -6.91
C ARG A 42 -3.06 -2.98 -5.46
N CYS A 43 -1.82 -3.38 -5.24
CA CYS A 43 -1.12 -3.21 -3.97
C CYS A 43 -0.24 -1.96 -4.04
N GLU A 44 0.02 -1.34 -2.90
CA GLU A 44 1.00 -0.28 -2.76
C GLU A 44 1.94 -0.55 -1.58
N TYR A 45 3.21 -0.20 -1.71
CA TYR A 45 4.18 -0.23 -0.62
C TYR A 45 4.59 1.18 -0.23
N ALA A 46 4.94 1.38 1.04
CA ALA A 46 5.36 2.69 1.53
C ALA A 46 6.88 2.79 1.66
N THR A 47 7.42 3.95 1.30
CA THR A 47 8.78 4.39 1.64
C THR A 47 8.73 5.70 2.43
N LYS A 48 9.89 6.17 2.91
CA LYS A 48 10.05 7.52 3.43
C LYS A 48 10.80 8.37 2.42
N ASP A 49 10.31 9.57 2.15
CA ASP A 49 11.05 10.58 1.37
C ASP A 49 12.22 11.17 2.18
N GLU A 50 12.98 12.08 1.58
CA GLU A 50 14.13 12.74 2.22
C GLU A 50 13.74 13.57 3.47
N ALA A 51 12.49 14.02 3.55
CA ALA A 51 11.93 14.73 4.70
C ALA A 51 11.32 13.78 5.75
N GLY A 52 11.35 12.47 5.52
CA GLY A 52 10.78 11.45 6.41
C GLY A 52 9.28 11.23 6.25
N ASN A 53 8.63 11.85 5.26
CA ASN A 53 7.21 11.65 5.01
C ASN A 53 6.96 10.30 4.35
N GLN A 54 5.83 9.70 4.70
CA GLN A 54 5.39 8.45 4.10
C GLN A 54 4.86 8.67 2.68
N VAL A 55 5.46 7.97 1.70
CA VAL A 55 5.05 7.99 0.30
C VAL A 55 4.65 6.58 -0.13
N TRP A 56 3.52 6.46 -0.83
CA TRP A 56 3.01 5.17 -1.33
C TRP A 56 3.34 5.00 -2.81
N HIS A 57 3.83 3.82 -3.17
CA HIS A 57 4.20 3.43 -4.53
C HIS A 57 3.45 2.18 -4.92
N GLU A 58 3.06 2.07 -6.19
CA GLU A 58 2.41 0.86 -6.70
C GLU A 58 3.37 -0.34 -6.65
N CYS A 59 2.88 -1.47 -6.15
CA CYS A 59 3.56 -2.76 -6.26
C CYS A 59 3.27 -3.32 -7.66
N ALA A 60 4.22 -3.20 -8.58
CA ALA A 60 4.14 -3.93 -9.83
C ALA A 60 4.13 -5.45 -9.55
N GLU A 61 3.42 -6.21 -10.39
CA GLU A 61 3.38 -7.67 -10.26
C GLU A 61 4.79 -8.25 -10.34
N GLY A 62 5.13 -9.15 -9.41
CA GLY A 62 6.44 -9.79 -9.35
C GLY A 62 7.53 -9.02 -8.58
N VAL A 63 7.23 -7.85 -8.00
CA VAL A 63 8.16 -7.12 -7.14
C VAL A 63 8.41 -7.88 -5.83
N LEU A 64 9.68 -8.15 -5.51
CA LEU A 64 10.08 -8.76 -4.25
C LEU A 64 10.51 -7.69 -3.24
N PHE A 65 10.52 -8.03 -1.95
CA PHE A 65 11.00 -7.12 -0.89
C PHE A 65 12.48 -6.74 -1.05
N ALA A 66 13.29 -7.58 -1.69
CA ALA A 66 14.67 -7.29 -2.05
C ALA A 66 14.80 -6.14 -3.06
N ASP A 67 13.76 -5.91 -3.87
CA ASP A 67 13.79 -4.96 -4.99
C ASP A 67 13.28 -3.58 -4.59
N ILE A 68 12.77 -3.41 -3.36
CA ILE A 68 12.20 -2.15 -2.87
C ILE A 68 12.88 -1.67 -1.61
N GLN A 69 12.90 -0.35 -1.45
CA GLN A 69 13.40 0.29 -0.24
C GLN A 69 12.45 -0.01 0.94
N PRO A 70 12.97 -0.42 2.11
CA PRO A 70 12.14 -0.62 3.29
C PRO A 70 11.61 0.73 3.81
N PHE A 71 10.44 0.70 4.43
CA PHE A 71 9.83 1.86 5.10
C PHE A 71 10.68 2.32 6.29
N GLU A 72 11.18 1.36 7.07
CA GLU A 72 12.14 1.62 8.16
C GLU A 72 13.22 0.54 8.16
N LYS A 73 14.43 0.88 8.59
CA LYS A 73 15.44 -0.12 8.90
C LYS A 73 15.24 -0.58 10.34
N VAL A 74 15.27 -1.88 10.57
CA VAL A 74 15.38 -2.44 11.91
C VAL A 74 16.80 -2.18 12.38
N ALA A 75 16.95 -1.46 13.48
CA ALA A 75 18.26 -1.31 14.11
C ALA A 75 18.74 -2.71 14.55
N ALA A 76 19.96 -3.08 14.14
CA ALA A 76 20.63 -4.29 14.59
C ALA A 76 20.97 -4.22 16.08
#